data_AF-A0AAN8CDR0-F1
#
_entry.id   AF-A0AAN8CDR0-F1
#
_cell.length_a   1.000
_cell.length_b   1.000
_cell.length_c   1.000
_cell.angle_alpha   90.00
_cell.angle_beta   90.00
_cell.angle_gamma   90.00
#
_symmetry.space_group_name_H-M   'P 1'
#
loop_
_entity.id
_entity.type
_entity.pdbx_description
1 polymer ?
#
loop_
_entity_poly.entity_id
_entity_poly.type
_entity_poly.pdbx_seq_one_letter_code
_entity_poly.pdbx_strand_id
1 'polypeptide(L)'
;MTAIQLINIQRLLEAAEYIERRDRECEHGYASTFPSNEDTNYQRQRKFRNKKFSNNHNRSTHNELEKNRRAHLRLCLERLKALIPLGPDCNRHTTLGLLNKAKSHIKKLEDADRKSQYQLESLEREQRHLQRQLELLRGGQWCCSPEQPRGGGEDTHGQCGLHPLLRPLRL
;
A
#
# COMPACT_ATOMS: atom_id res chain seq x y z
N MET A 1 -2.78 -40.47 5.91
CA MET A 1 -1.58 -39.93 5.25
C MET A 1 -1.24 -40.84 4.08
N THR A 2 -0.94 -40.29 2.90
CA THR A 2 -0.68 -41.11 1.71
C THR A 2 0.72 -41.74 1.78
N ALA A 3 0.91 -42.95 1.24
CA ALA A 3 2.20 -43.66 1.30
C ALA A 3 3.39 -42.83 0.78
N ILE A 4 3.13 -41.96 -0.22
CA ILE A 4 4.12 -41.04 -0.81
C ILE A 4 4.56 -39.97 0.21
N GLN A 5 3.63 -39.46 1.02
CA GLN A 5 3.96 -38.49 2.06
C GLN A 5 4.86 -39.12 3.13
N LEU A 6 4.63 -40.39 3.50
CA LEU A 6 5.47 -41.11 4.47
C LEU A 6 6.91 -41.30 3.95
N ILE A 7 7.07 -41.65 2.67
CA ILE A 7 8.40 -41.81 2.04
C ILE A 7 9.15 -40.48 2.02
N ASN A 8 8.48 -39.38 1.65
CA ASN A 8 9.11 -38.07 1.60
C ASN A 8 9.50 -37.58 3.00
N ILE A 9 8.63 -37.78 4.00
CA ILE A 9 8.94 -37.44 5.40
C ILE A 9 10.12 -38.26 5.89
N GLN A 10 10.17 -39.56 5.59
CA GLN A 10 11.28 -40.42 5.99
C GLN A 10 12.61 -40.01 5.33
N ARG A 11 12.59 -39.62 4.06
CA ARG A 11 13.77 -39.08 3.37
C ARG A 11 14.23 -37.74 3.94
N LEU A 12 13.31 -36.87 4.33
CA LEU A 12 13.62 -35.61 4.98
C LEU A 12 14.20 -35.82 6.39
N LEU A 13 13.69 -36.79 7.15
CA LEU A 13 14.23 -37.17 8.45
C LEU A 13 15.63 -37.77 8.34
N GLU A 14 15.87 -38.66 7.37
CA GLU A 14 17.18 -39.24 7.09
C GLU A 14 18.20 -38.15 6.69
N ALA A 15 17.78 -37.19 5.85
CA ALA A 15 18.61 -36.05 5.47
C ALA A 15 18.91 -35.12 6.66
N ALA A 16 17.92 -34.88 7.54
CA ALA A 16 18.10 -34.07 8.74
C ALA A 16 19.06 -34.73 9.73
N GLU A 17 18.94 -36.04 9.96
CA GLU A 17 19.86 -36.81 10.80
C GLU A 17 21.29 -36.79 10.24
N TYR A 18 21.45 -36.88 8.91
CA TYR A 18 22.74 -36.79 8.25
C TYR A 18 23.39 -35.40 8.42
N ILE A 19 22.61 -34.31 8.34
CA ILE A 19 23.11 -32.96 8.58
C ILE A 19 23.52 -32.78 10.04
N GLU A 20 22.71 -33.22 11.00
CA GLU A 20 23.04 -33.15 12.43
C GLU A 20 24.28 -33.96 12.80
N ARG A 21 24.42 -35.17 12.25
CA ARG A 21 25.59 -36.02 12.48
C ARG A 21 26.85 -35.36 11.94
N ARG A 22 26.77 -34.80 10.73
CA ARG A 22 27.89 -34.08 10.11
C ARG A 22 28.27 -32.81 10.87
N ASP A 23 27.29 -32.09 11.41
CA ASP A 23 27.53 -30.86 12.18
C ASP A 23 28.16 -31.19 13.55
N ARG A 24 27.72 -32.26 14.24
CA ARG A 24 28.37 -32.75 15.48
C ARG A 24 29.81 -33.25 15.25
N GLU A 25 30.05 -33.98 14.16
CA GLU A 25 31.40 -34.44 13.77
C GLU A 25 32.33 -33.29 13.39
N CYS A 26 31.78 -32.20 12.85
CA CYS A 26 32.51 -30.97 12.56
C CYS A 26 32.90 -30.18 13.84
N GLU A 27 32.20 -30.40 14.95
CA GLU A 27 32.52 -29.83 16.27
C GLU A 27 33.41 -30.75 17.13
N HIS A 28 33.26 -32.07 17.01
CA HIS A 28 33.95 -33.07 17.86
C HIS A 28 35.20 -33.70 17.25
N GLY A 29 35.91 -32.96 16.39
CA GLY A 29 37.16 -33.40 15.76
C GLY A 29 38.40 -33.46 16.66
N TYR A 30 38.28 -33.67 17.98
CA TYR A 30 39.44 -33.67 18.91
C TYR A 30 39.41 -34.71 20.03
N ALA A 31 38.52 -35.70 20.02
CA ALA A 31 38.47 -36.70 21.08
C ALA A 31 38.30 -38.14 20.56
N SER A 32 39.30 -38.65 19.84
CA SER A 32 39.63 -40.09 19.92
C SER A 32 41.07 -40.35 19.48
N THR A 33 41.90 -40.68 20.47
CA THR A 33 43.17 -41.45 20.44
C THR A 33 44.31 -41.06 19.49
N PHE A 34 45.40 -40.60 20.14
CA PHE A 34 46.84 -40.36 19.84
C PHE A 34 47.54 -41.16 18.68
N PRO A 35 48.81 -40.87 18.30
CA PRO A 35 49.23 -40.08 17.14
C PRO A 35 50.18 -40.87 16.21
N SER A 36 50.21 -40.57 14.91
CA SER A 36 51.43 -40.86 14.14
C SER A 36 51.53 -40.01 12.90
N ASN A 37 52.52 -39.12 12.98
CA ASN A 37 53.49 -38.74 11.97
C ASN A 37 53.02 -38.20 10.61
N GLU A 38 53.62 -37.03 10.33
CA GLU A 38 53.79 -36.38 9.04
C GLU A 38 52.50 -35.81 8.42
N ASP A 39 52.66 -34.65 7.75
CA ASP A 39 51.67 -33.97 6.93
C ASP A 39 50.67 -33.01 7.61
N THR A 40 51.19 -32.08 8.42
CA THR A 40 50.47 -30.89 8.91
C THR A 40 50.16 -29.82 7.84
N ASN A 41 50.30 -30.12 6.55
CA ASN A 41 50.00 -29.18 5.46
C ASN A 41 48.61 -29.37 4.83
N TYR A 42 48.05 -30.60 4.83
CA TYR A 42 46.76 -30.88 4.18
C TYR A 42 45.52 -30.49 5.00
N GLN A 43 45.60 -30.49 6.34
CA GLN A 43 44.48 -30.09 7.20
C GLN A 43 44.26 -28.57 7.23
N ARG A 44 45.31 -27.75 7.08
CA ARG A 44 45.18 -26.29 6.96
C ARG A 44 44.48 -25.89 5.65
N GLN A 45 44.74 -26.56 4.53
CA GLN A 45 44.08 -26.25 3.26
C GLN A 45 42.56 -26.48 3.27
N ARG A 46 42.05 -27.50 3.99
CA ARG A 46 40.60 -27.78 4.05
C ARG A 46 39.81 -26.72 4.82
N LYS A 47 40.38 -26.13 5.89
CA LYS A 47 39.73 -25.04 6.66
C LYS A 47 39.61 -23.74 5.85
N PHE A 48 40.58 -23.43 4.99
CA PHE A 48 40.50 -22.26 4.08
C PHE A 48 39.52 -22.46 2.91
N ARG A 49 39.24 -23.71 2.51
CA ARG A 49 38.34 -24.02 1.39
C ARG A 49 36.85 -23.90 1.77
N ASN A 50 36.48 -24.23 3.01
CA ASN A 50 35.10 -24.11 3.50
C ASN A 50 34.63 -22.66 3.68
N LYS A 51 35.53 -21.72 4.02
CA LYS A 51 35.19 -20.28 4.09
C LYS A 51 34.81 -19.69 2.72
N LYS A 52 35.37 -20.24 1.62
CA LYS A 52 35.05 -19.81 0.25
C LYS A 52 33.67 -20.28 -0.22
N PHE A 53 33.22 -21.46 0.22
CA PHE A 53 31.91 -22.00 -0.19
C PHE A 53 30.74 -21.24 0.46
N SER A 54 30.86 -20.91 1.76
CA SER A 54 29.90 -20.04 2.45
C SER A 54 29.81 -18.65 1.81
N ASN A 55 30.95 -18.04 1.45
CA ASN A 55 30.95 -16.72 0.81
C ASN A 55 30.23 -16.72 -0.56
N ASN A 56 30.36 -17.81 -1.33
CA ASN A 56 29.71 -17.92 -2.64
C ASN A 56 28.19 -18.09 -2.53
N HIS A 57 27.72 -18.84 -1.52
CA HIS A 57 26.28 -18.95 -1.22
C HIS A 57 25.70 -17.61 -0.76
N ASN A 58 26.40 -16.90 0.13
CA ASN A 58 26.01 -15.54 0.58
C ASN A 58 25.96 -14.52 -0.56
N ARG A 59 26.87 -14.62 -1.54
CA ARG A 59 26.87 -13.73 -2.71
C ARG A 59 25.71 -14.05 -3.66
N SER A 60 25.37 -15.33 -3.81
CA SER A 60 24.22 -15.75 -4.62
C SER A 60 22.89 -15.34 -3.99
N THR A 61 22.73 -15.53 -2.68
CA THR A 61 21.52 -15.10 -1.97
C THR A 61 21.34 -13.58 -2.03
N HIS A 62 22.41 -12.80 -1.84
CA HIS A 62 22.39 -11.35 -2.02
C HIS A 62 21.93 -10.95 -3.44
N ASN A 63 22.44 -11.61 -4.49
CA ASN A 63 22.05 -11.30 -5.86
C ASN A 63 20.58 -11.59 -6.14
N GLU A 64 20.03 -12.70 -5.61
CA GLU A 64 18.61 -13.01 -5.76
C GLU A 64 17.72 -11.99 -5.02
N LEU A 65 18.11 -11.58 -3.81
CA LEU A 65 17.41 -10.52 -3.09
C LEU A 65 17.44 -9.19 -3.85
N GLU A 66 18.57 -8.80 -4.43
CA GLU A 66 18.68 -7.56 -5.22
C GLU A 66 17.88 -7.64 -6.53
N LYS A 67 17.83 -8.82 -7.19
CA LYS A 67 16.96 -9.04 -8.35
C LYS A 67 15.49 -8.87 -7.97
N ASN A 68 15.06 -9.48 -6.86
CA ASN A 68 13.70 -9.35 -6.36
C ASN A 68 13.35 -7.88 -6.03
N ARG A 69 14.25 -7.19 -5.31
CA ARG A 69 14.11 -5.77 -5.00
C ARG A 69 13.96 -4.92 -6.25
N ARG A 70 14.77 -5.18 -7.29
CA ARG A 70 14.68 -4.49 -8.59
C ARG A 70 13.39 -4.80 -9.35
N ALA A 71 12.90 -6.03 -9.30
CA ALA A 71 11.62 -6.39 -9.90
C ALA A 71 10.47 -5.64 -9.22
N HIS A 72 10.45 -5.58 -7.89
CA HIS A 72 9.46 -4.82 -7.13
C HIS A 72 9.50 -3.33 -7.46
N LEU A 73 10.70 -2.73 -7.54
CA LEU A 73 10.84 -1.33 -7.94
C LEU A 73 10.25 -1.05 -9.33
N ARG A 74 10.49 -1.93 -10.31
CA ARG A 74 9.92 -1.78 -11.66
C ARG A 74 8.40 -1.81 -11.62
N LEU A 75 7.82 -2.73 -10.86
CA LEU A 75 6.36 -2.82 -10.68
C LEU A 75 5.78 -1.53 -10.08
N CYS A 76 6.42 -0.97 -9.05
CA CYS A 76 5.98 0.30 -8.46
C CYS A 76 6.03 1.45 -9.48
N LEU A 77 7.09 1.52 -10.28
CA LEU A 77 7.21 2.56 -11.32
C LEU A 77 6.18 2.38 -12.44
N GLU A 78 5.83 1.14 -12.79
CA GLU A 78 4.80 0.85 -13.78
C GLU A 78 3.41 1.27 -13.29
N ARG A 79 3.06 0.94 -12.05
CA ARG A 79 1.82 1.43 -11.41
C ARG A 79 1.77 2.95 -11.37
N LEU A 80 2.88 3.59 -11.03
CA LEU A 80 2.97 5.05 -11.00
C LEU A 80 2.70 5.68 -12.38
N LYS A 81 3.17 5.06 -13.46
CA LYS A 81 2.90 5.56 -14.83
C LYS A 81 1.42 5.55 -15.18
N ALA A 82 0.66 4.57 -14.71
CA ALA A 82 -0.78 4.50 -14.98
C ALA A 82 -1.58 5.63 -14.31
N LEU A 83 -1.08 6.17 -13.19
CA LEU A 83 -1.73 7.23 -12.43
C LEU A 83 -1.38 8.64 -12.92
N ILE A 84 -0.28 8.79 -13.65
CA ILE A 84 0.19 10.09 -14.12
C ILE A 84 -0.27 10.28 -15.56
N PRO A 85 -0.80 11.46 -15.94
CA PRO A 85 -1.09 11.78 -17.33
C PRO A 85 0.21 11.96 -18.12
N LEU A 86 0.78 10.84 -18.54
CA LEU A 86 1.95 10.75 -19.41
C LEU A 86 1.41 10.61 -20.83
N GLY A 87 1.41 11.71 -21.59
CA GLY A 87 0.97 11.68 -22.99
C GLY A 87 1.73 10.63 -23.83
N PRO A 88 1.19 10.25 -24.99
CA PRO A 88 1.69 9.16 -25.84
C PRO A 88 3.16 9.34 -26.28
N ASP A 89 3.71 10.57 -26.23
CA ASP A 89 5.08 10.87 -26.64
C ASP A 89 6.17 10.48 -25.62
N CYS A 90 5.79 9.87 -24.50
CA CYS A 90 6.74 9.52 -23.46
C CYS A 90 7.47 8.17 -23.71
N ASN A 91 7.63 7.70 -24.94
CA ASN A 91 8.23 6.39 -25.27
C ASN A 91 9.55 6.07 -24.51
N ARG A 92 10.32 7.11 -24.10
CA ARG A 92 11.36 7.02 -23.05
C ARG A 92 11.01 7.78 -21.78
N HIS A 93 10.58 7.05 -20.75
CA HIS A 93 10.42 7.58 -19.39
C HIS A 93 11.67 7.27 -18.56
N THR A 94 12.38 8.30 -18.09
CA THR A 94 13.41 8.12 -17.06
C THR A 94 12.74 8.08 -15.68
N THR A 95 13.34 7.39 -14.70
CA THR A 95 12.81 7.34 -13.33
C THR A 95 12.67 8.75 -12.73
N LEU A 96 13.67 9.60 -12.94
CA LEU A 96 13.64 10.99 -12.47
C LEU A 96 12.52 11.81 -13.14
N GLY A 97 12.37 11.68 -14.47
CA GLY A 97 11.32 12.38 -15.21
C GLY A 97 9.92 11.98 -14.74
N LEU A 98 9.72 10.69 -14.45
CA LEU A 98 8.47 10.18 -13.90
C LEU A 98 8.16 10.78 -12.53
N LEU A 99 9.14 10.79 -11.61
CA LEU A 99 8.98 11.34 -10.26
C LEU A 99 8.69 12.85 -10.28
N ASN A 100 9.39 13.60 -11.13
CA ASN A 100 9.14 15.03 -11.29
C ASN A 100 7.72 15.30 -11.83
N LYS A 101 7.28 14.54 -12.84
CA LYS A 101 5.91 14.65 -13.36
C LYS A 101 4.85 14.26 -12.32
N ALA A 102 5.11 13.24 -11.51
CA ALA A 102 4.23 12.85 -10.39
C ALA A 102 4.04 14.01 -9.41
N LYS A 103 5.15 14.62 -8.99
CA LYS A 103 5.15 15.78 -8.09
C LYS A 103 4.37 16.95 -8.69
N SER A 104 4.60 17.26 -9.96
CA SER A 104 3.84 18.32 -10.65
C SER A 104 2.36 17.99 -10.79
N HIS A 105 2.01 16.72 -11.00
CA HIS A 105 0.62 16.29 -11.14
C HIS A 105 -0.15 16.44 -9.81
N ILE A 106 0.44 16.03 -8.69
CA ILE A 106 -0.12 16.24 -7.35
C ILE A 106 -0.41 17.73 -7.13
N LYS A 107 0.57 18.60 -7.39
CA LYS A 107 0.40 20.05 -7.24
C LYS A 107 -0.74 20.60 -8.11
N LYS A 108 -0.88 20.13 -9.34
CA LYS A 108 -1.98 20.54 -10.24
C LYS A 108 -3.35 20.10 -9.71
N LEU A 109 -3.44 18.90 -9.15
CA LEU A 109 -4.68 18.39 -8.55
C LEU A 109 -5.06 19.22 -7.32
N GLU A 110 -4.11 19.54 -6.46
CA GLU A 110 -4.33 20.42 -5.29
C GLU A 110 -4.78 21.82 -5.70
N ASP A 111 -4.18 22.39 -6.76
CA ASP A 111 -4.59 23.68 -7.31
C ASP A 111 -6.01 23.65 -7.90
N ALA A 112 -6.36 22.57 -8.60
CA ALA A 112 -7.69 22.38 -9.17
C ALA A 112 -8.75 22.20 -8.08
N ASP A 113 -8.46 21.42 -7.05
CA ASP A 113 -9.35 21.21 -5.90
C ASP A 113 -9.61 22.52 -5.16
N ARG A 114 -8.57 23.31 -4.87
CA ARG A 114 -8.74 24.66 -4.29
C ARG A 114 -9.65 25.55 -5.14
N LYS A 115 -9.43 25.60 -6.46
CA LYS A 115 -10.26 26.41 -7.36
C LYS A 115 -11.72 25.93 -7.37
N SER A 116 -11.94 24.62 -7.38
CA SER A 116 -13.27 24.04 -7.33
C SER A 116 -13.98 24.39 -6.02
N GLN A 117 -13.28 24.34 -4.89
CA GLN A 117 -13.82 24.77 -3.60
C GLN A 117 -14.23 26.25 -3.61
N TYR A 118 -13.38 27.14 -4.13
CA TYR A 118 -13.74 28.56 -4.26
C TYR A 118 -14.96 28.78 -5.17
N GLN A 119 -15.07 28.03 -6.27
CA GLN A 119 -16.23 28.10 -7.15
C GLN A 119 -17.50 27.64 -6.45
N LEU A 120 -17.43 26.54 -5.70
CA LEU A 120 -18.56 26.04 -4.92
C LEU A 120 -19.02 27.09 -3.90
N GLU A 121 -18.10 27.67 -3.12
CA GLU A 121 -18.43 28.73 -2.16
C GLU A 121 -19.05 29.96 -2.82
N SER A 122 -18.55 30.36 -3.99
CA SER A 122 -19.11 31.48 -4.76
C SER A 122 -20.55 31.18 -5.18
N LEU A 123 -20.78 30.00 -5.75
CA LEU A 123 -22.12 29.56 -6.18
C LEU A 123 -23.07 29.41 -5.01
N GLU A 124 -22.62 28.93 -3.84
CA GLU A 124 -23.44 28.86 -2.62
C GLU A 124 -23.82 30.25 -2.10
N ARG A 125 -22.95 31.25 -2.22
CA ARG A 125 -23.28 32.65 -1.89
C ARG A 125 -24.32 33.20 -2.85
N GLU A 126 -24.16 32.93 -4.15
CA GLU A 126 -25.11 33.35 -5.19
C GLU A 126 -26.46 32.67 -5.00
N GLN A 127 -26.48 31.35 -4.77
CA GLN A 127 -27.69 30.59 -4.48
C GLN A 127 -28.43 31.19 -3.28
N ARG A 128 -27.74 31.50 -2.18
CA ARG A 128 -28.35 32.17 -1.02
C ARG A 128 -28.84 33.58 -1.33
N HIS A 129 -28.16 34.32 -2.19
CA HIS A 129 -28.61 35.65 -2.62
C HIS A 129 -29.92 35.55 -3.42
N LEU A 130 -29.95 34.69 -4.44
CA LEU A 130 -31.11 34.45 -5.28
C LEU A 130 -32.29 33.88 -4.47
N GLN A 131 -32.04 32.97 -3.54
CA GLN A 131 -33.08 32.45 -2.63
C GLN A 131 -33.75 33.56 -1.83
N ARG A 132 -32.98 34.51 -1.28
CA ARG A 132 -33.55 35.68 -0.58
C ARG A 132 -34.34 36.59 -1.51
N GLN A 133 -33.88 36.80 -2.74
CA GLN A 133 -34.63 37.58 -3.73
C GLN A 133 -35.96 36.90 -4.09
N LEU A 134 -35.95 35.59 -4.29
CA LEU A 134 -37.16 34.80 -4.53
C LEU A 134 -38.09 34.84 -3.33
N GLU A 135 -37.56 34.76 -2.10
CA GLU A 135 -38.37 34.89 -0.88
C GLU A 135 -39.00 36.27 -0.75
N LEU A 136 -38.30 37.35 -1.11
CA LEU A 136 -38.87 38.71 -1.13
C LEU A 136 -39.96 38.86 -2.20
N LEU A 137 -39.73 38.37 -3.42
CA LEU A 137 -40.71 38.41 -4.50
C LEU A 137 -41.94 37.54 -4.19
N ARG A 138 -41.71 36.37 -3.58
CA ARG A 138 -42.78 35.49 -3.08
C ARG A 138 -43.48 36.11 -1.88
N GLY A 139 -42.75 36.73 -0.96
CA GLY A 139 -43.26 37.41 0.25
C GLY A 139 -44.04 38.69 -0.05
N GLY A 140 -43.83 39.30 -1.22
CA GLY A 140 -44.74 40.32 -1.78
C GLY A 140 -46.15 39.79 -2.07
N GLN A 141 -46.34 38.46 -2.14
CA GLN A 141 -47.66 37.81 -2.22
C GLN A 141 -48.28 37.57 -0.83
N TRP A 142 -47.50 37.62 0.26
CA TRP A 142 -47.94 37.24 1.61
C TRP A 142 -48.14 38.41 2.59
N CYS A 143 -47.98 39.67 2.14
CA CYS A 143 -48.35 40.85 2.95
C CYS A 143 -49.82 41.29 2.81
N CYS A 144 -50.67 40.52 2.12
CA CYS A 144 -52.13 40.75 2.12
C CYS A 144 -52.88 39.48 2.55
N SER A 145 -52.86 39.19 3.85
CA SER A 145 -54.02 38.62 4.54
C SER A 145 -53.94 38.96 6.02
N PRO A 146 -54.67 40.00 6.47
CA PRO A 146 -55.11 40.05 7.84
C PRO A 146 -56.40 39.25 7.92
N GLU A 147 -56.36 38.00 8.38
CA GLU A 147 -57.54 37.38 8.99
C GLU A 147 -57.10 36.48 10.15
N GLN A 148 -57.24 37.04 11.35
CA GLN A 148 -57.75 36.26 12.48
C GLN A 148 -59.26 36.52 12.54
N PRO A 149 -60.06 35.48 12.84
CA PRO A 149 -60.57 35.45 14.20
C PRO A 149 -60.53 34.07 14.88
N ARG A 150 -60.31 34.17 16.20
CA ARG A 150 -60.56 33.26 17.33
C ARG A 150 -61.45 32.03 17.08
N GLY A 151 -61.03 30.89 17.64
CA GLY A 151 -61.90 29.77 18.00
C GLY A 151 -61.07 28.56 18.42
N GLY A 152 -61.18 28.15 19.70
CA GLY A 152 -60.28 27.19 20.35
C GLY A 152 -60.40 25.73 19.93
N GLY A 153 -59.46 24.92 20.43
CA GLY A 153 -59.44 23.47 20.30
C GLY A 153 -58.02 22.94 20.33
N GLU A 154 -57.57 22.53 21.50
CA GLU A 154 -56.27 21.94 21.78
C GLU A 154 -56.09 20.56 21.11
N ASP A 155 -54.83 20.25 20.82
CA ASP A 155 -54.22 18.92 20.72
C ASP A 155 -54.62 17.96 19.59
N THR A 156 -53.84 17.98 18.50
CA THR A 156 -53.26 16.75 17.91
C THR A 156 -51.95 17.07 17.17
N HIS A 157 -50.81 16.77 17.79
CA HIS A 157 -49.50 16.80 17.15
C HIS A 157 -49.37 15.62 16.15
N GLY A 158 -49.84 15.83 14.92
CA GLY A 158 -49.53 15.01 13.75
C GLY A 158 -48.19 15.43 13.15
N GLN A 159 -47.22 14.52 13.19
CA GLN A 159 -45.88 14.68 12.60
C GLN A 159 -45.97 14.85 11.08
N CYS A 160 -45.64 16.03 10.56
CA CYS A 160 -45.32 16.23 9.15
C CYS A 160 -43.80 16.22 9.01
N GLY A 161 -43.24 15.07 8.63
CA GLY A 161 -41.83 14.93 8.30
C GLY A 161 -41.47 15.72 7.04
N LEU A 162 -40.55 16.67 7.18
CA LEU A 162 -39.82 17.27 6.07
C LEU A 162 -38.31 17.00 6.27
N HIS A 163 -37.74 16.42 5.21
CA HIS A 163 -36.36 16.03 4.93
C HIS A 163 -35.24 16.91 5.54
N PRO A 164 -34.03 16.35 5.81
CA PRO A 164 -33.04 16.29 4.73
C PRO A 164 -31.97 15.17 4.82
N LEU A 165 -31.93 14.28 3.83
CA LEU A 165 -30.72 13.48 3.53
C LEU A 165 -30.19 13.78 2.13
N LEU A 166 -29.27 14.74 2.04
CA LEU A 166 -28.20 14.72 1.05
C LEU A 166 -26.90 15.14 1.76
N ARG A 167 -26.23 14.15 2.35
CA ARG A 167 -24.78 14.24 2.61
C ARG A 167 -24.07 13.43 1.52
N PRO A 168 -23.18 14.03 0.72
CA PRO A 168 -22.24 13.25 -0.08
C PRO A 168 -21.16 12.66 0.83
N LEU A 169 -20.93 11.35 0.66
CA LEU A 169 -19.82 10.62 1.27
C LEU A 169 -18.48 11.20 0.78
N ARG A 170 -17.59 11.53 1.73
CA ARG A 170 -16.15 11.60 1.46
C ARG A 170 -15.60 10.18 1.37
N LEU A 171 -14.88 9.87 0.30
CA LEU A 171 -13.91 8.78 0.19
C LEU A 171 -12.52 9.39 0.22
#